data_AF-A0A0G4KKR0-F1
#
_entry.id   AF-A0A0G4KKR0-F1
#
_cell.length_a   1.000
_cell.length_b   1.000
_cell.length_c   1.000
_cell.angle_alpha   90.00
_cell.angle_beta   90.00
_cell.angle_gamma   90.00
#
_symmetry.space_group_name_H-M   'P 1'
#
loop_
_entity.id
_entity.type
_entity.pdbx_description
1 polymer ?
#
loop_
_entity_poly.entity_id
_entity_poly.type
_entity_poly.pdbx_seq_one_letter_code
_entity_poly.pdbx_strand_id
1 'polypeptide(L)'
;MSLTPPSTSSAKPSSSSFKASRAPSSFPTWKNWIPTWWLNLEGLPRPIADGLNFFQACLEEKVIVVPGIFFDLNPSMRRDLFDSSCHHFVRFSYGPKMDVLRKGCDGIERVIT
;
A
#
# COMPACT_ATOMS: atom_id res chain seq x y z
N MET A 1 -34.58 -34.95 -49.28
CA MET A 1 -34.53 -34.15 -48.03
C MET A 1 -34.04 -35.09 -46.93
N SER A 2 -32.71 -35.15 -46.75
CA SER A 2 -32.00 -34.56 -45.60
C SER A 2 -32.26 -35.25 -44.27
N LEU A 3 -31.31 -35.70 -43.48
CA LEU A 3 -29.88 -36.01 -43.56
C LEU A 3 -29.64 -36.74 -42.22
N THR A 4 -28.85 -37.81 -42.22
CA THR A 4 -28.49 -38.62 -41.04
C THR A 4 -27.97 -37.79 -39.86
N PRO A 5 -28.27 -38.14 -38.59
CA PRO A 5 -27.69 -37.47 -37.44
C PRO A 5 -26.17 -37.69 -37.37
N PRO A 6 -25.37 -36.67 -37.02
CA PRO A 6 -23.92 -36.75 -37.08
C PRO A 6 -23.33 -37.58 -35.95
N SER A 7 -22.29 -38.34 -36.30
CA SER A 7 -21.42 -39.12 -35.44
C SER A 7 -20.80 -38.29 -34.30
N THR A 8 -20.93 -38.80 -33.08
CA THR A 8 -20.21 -38.35 -31.89
C THR A 8 -18.70 -38.56 -32.10
N SER A 9 -17.97 -37.49 -32.46
CA SER A 9 -16.51 -37.47 -32.48
C SER A 9 -16.00 -37.25 -31.05
N SER A 10 -15.55 -38.33 -30.43
CA SER A 10 -14.78 -38.30 -29.19
C SER A 10 -13.39 -37.72 -29.45
N ALA A 11 -13.27 -36.40 -29.37
CA ALA A 11 -11.98 -35.72 -29.34
C ALA A 11 -11.36 -35.90 -27.95
N LYS A 12 -10.36 -36.80 -27.83
CA LYS A 12 -9.49 -36.89 -26.66
C LYS A 12 -8.78 -35.54 -26.48
N PRO A 13 -8.80 -34.89 -25.30
CA PRO A 13 -7.93 -33.76 -25.06
C PRO A 13 -6.49 -34.28 -25.04
N SER A 14 -5.67 -33.76 -25.96
CA SER A 14 -4.24 -34.02 -25.98
C SER A 14 -3.64 -33.53 -24.66
N SER A 15 -3.04 -34.44 -23.92
CA SER A 15 -2.24 -34.14 -22.73
C SER A 15 -0.99 -33.37 -23.17
N SER A 16 -1.15 -32.08 -23.41
CA SER A 16 -0.02 -31.16 -23.39
C SER A 16 0.42 -31.06 -21.93
N SER A 17 1.45 -31.82 -21.59
CA SER A 17 2.17 -31.69 -20.33
C SER A 17 2.60 -30.23 -20.18
N PHE A 18 1.81 -29.46 -19.44
CA PHE A 18 2.17 -28.13 -19.00
C PHE A 18 3.35 -28.31 -18.06
N LYS A 19 4.57 -28.26 -18.60
CA LYS A 19 5.78 -28.16 -17.79
C LYS A 19 5.61 -26.86 -17.00
N ALA A 20 5.24 -26.98 -15.74
CA ALA A 20 5.38 -25.90 -14.77
C ALA A 20 6.84 -25.46 -14.83
N SER A 21 7.10 -24.37 -15.54
CA SER A 21 8.39 -23.71 -15.53
C SER A 21 8.66 -23.39 -14.08
N ARG A 22 9.68 -24.04 -13.53
CA ARG A 22 10.17 -23.81 -12.18
C ARG A 22 10.33 -22.30 -12.03
N ALA A 23 9.53 -21.68 -11.16
CA ALA A 23 9.68 -20.27 -10.86
C ALA A 23 11.16 -20.02 -10.52
N PRO A 24 11.80 -18.97 -11.08
CA PRO A 24 13.19 -18.70 -10.81
C PRO A 24 13.40 -18.61 -9.29
N SER A 25 14.34 -19.38 -8.77
CA SER A 25 14.63 -19.54 -7.34
C SER A 25 15.21 -18.28 -6.67
N SER A 26 15.28 -17.17 -7.41
CA SER A 26 15.63 -15.86 -6.90
C SER A 26 14.61 -14.87 -7.44
N PHE A 27 13.61 -14.56 -6.62
CA PHE A 27 12.93 -13.28 -6.72
C PHE A 27 14.00 -12.19 -6.81
N PRO A 28 13.88 -11.19 -7.71
CA PRO A 28 14.79 -10.06 -7.70
C PRO A 28 14.69 -9.49 -6.29
N THR A 29 15.77 -9.53 -5.51
CA THR A 29 15.75 -8.80 -4.25
C THR A 29 15.79 -7.33 -4.65
N TRP A 30 14.62 -6.68 -4.66
CA TRP A 30 14.44 -5.24 -4.90
C TRP A 30 15.09 -4.44 -3.75
N LYS A 31 16.38 -4.67 -3.48
CA LYS A 31 17.16 -4.10 -2.36
C LYS A 31 17.36 -2.58 -2.48
N ASN A 32 16.95 -2.00 -3.61
CA ASN A 32 17.19 -0.59 -3.94
C ASN A 32 15.94 0.28 -3.79
N TRP A 33 14.79 -0.30 -3.43
CA TRP A 33 13.55 0.42 -3.23
C TRP A 33 13.16 0.33 -1.77
N ILE A 34 13.14 1.47 -1.07
CA ILE A 34 12.54 1.55 0.25
C ILE A 34 11.03 1.45 0.01
N PRO A 35 10.36 0.36 0.41
CA PRO A 35 8.93 0.28 0.21
C PRO A 35 8.27 1.30 1.13
N THR A 36 7.40 2.10 0.51
CA THR A 36 6.60 3.12 1.19
C THR A 36 5.14 2.74 1.11
N TRP A 37 4.42 2.95 2.20
CA TRP A 37 2.99 2.70 2.28
C TRP A 37 2.25 3.95 2.72
N TRP A 38 1.02 4.06 2.26
CA TRP A 38 0.08 5.11 2.60
C TRP A 38 -0.92 4.57 3.63
N LEU A 39 -1.11 5.31 4.71
CA LEU A 39 -2.01 4.98 5.81
C LEU A 39 -3.08 6.08 5.90
N ASN A 40 -4.34 5.66 6.03
CA ASN A 40 -5.50 6.55 6.21
C ASN A 40 -5.78 6.71 7.72
N LEU A 41 -5.91 7.94 8.18
CA LEU A 41 -6.13 8.33 9.58
C LEU A 41 -7.60 8.62 9.93
N GLU A 42 -8.54 8.54 8.97
CA GLU A 42 -9.98 8.81 9.19
C GLU A 42 -10.61 7.96 10.32
N GLY A 43 -10.01 6.80 10.64
CA GLY A 43 -10.47 5.92 11.72
C GLY A 43 -9.95 6.26 13.12
N LEU A 44 -9.11 7.29 13.27
CA LEU A 44 -8.51 7.69 14.55
C LEU A 44 -9.34 8.75 15.29
N PRO A 45 -9.09 8.96 16.61
CA PRO A 45 -9.72 10.05 17.36
C PRO A 45 -9.57 11.39 16.65
N ARG A 46 -10.64 12.20 16.63
CA ARG A 46 -10.68 13.53 15.99
C ARG A 46 -9.44 14.41 16.15
N PRO A 47 -8.75 14.51 17.31
CA PRO A 47 -7.55 15.36 17.41
C PRO A 47 -6.36 14.87 16.59
N ILE A 48 -6.31 13.59 16.18
CA ILE A 48 -5.20 12.98 15.43
C ILE A 48 -5.65 12.37 14.08
N ALA A 49 -6.88 12.63 13.65
CA ALA A 49 -7.45 12.15 12.39
C ALA A 49 -6.88 12.88 11.15
N ASP A 50 -5.99 13.85 11.36
CA ASP A 50 -5.41 14.71 10.35
C ASP A 50 -3.91 14.44 10.22
N GLY A 51 -3.38 14.39 9.00
CA GLY A 51 -1.98 14.05 8.76
C GLY A 51 -0.97 15.01 9.42
N LEU A 52 -1.31 16.29 9.56
CA LEU A 52 -0.47 17.30 10.22
C LEU A 52 -0.50 17.16 11.74
N ASN A 53 -1.69 17.00 12.33
CA ASN A 53 -1.84 16.84 13.78
C ASN A 53 -1.19 15.52 14.24
N PHE A 54 -1.37 14.44 13.47
CA PHE A 54 -0.71 13.17 13.72
C PHE A 54 0.82 13.27 13.62
N PHE A 55 1.34 14.03 12.64
CA PHE A 55 2.77 14.29 12.53
C PHE A 55 3.32 15.06 13.73
N GLN A 56 2.60 16.09 14.20
CA GLN A 56 3.00 16.86 15.38
C GLN A 56 3.06 15.98 16.63
N ALA A 57 2.06 15.12 16.86
CA ALA A 57 2.07 14.19 17.98
C ALA A 57 3.20 13.15 17.87
N CYS A 58 3.48 12.63 16.66
CA CYS A 58 4.59 11.72 16.43
C CYS A 58 5.97 12.37 16.68
N LEU A 59 6.12 13.67 16.43
CA LEU A 59 7.37 14.39 16.67
C LEU A 59 7.76 14.42 18.17
N GLU A 60 6.77 14.49 19.07
CA GLU A 60 7.01 14.42 20.52
C GLU A 60 7.62 13.06 20.92
N GLU A 61 7.17 11.99 20.25
CA GLU A 61 7.68 10.63 20.40
C GLU A 61 8.94 10.33 19.56
N LYS A 62 9.51 11.35 18.90
CA LYS A 62 10.68 11.25 18.01
C LYS A 62 10.44 10.27 16.84
N VAL A 63 9.19 10.14 16.40
CA VAL A 63 8.79 9.37 15.23
C VAL A 63 8.52 10.36 14.09
N ILE A 64 9.24 10.18 12.98
CA ILE A 64 9.05 11.02 11.79
C ILE A 64 8.15 10.29 10.81
N VAL A 65 7.00 10.89 10.50
CA VAL A 65 6.07 10.46 9.46
C VAL A 65 5.96 11.55 8.40
N VAL A 66 5.57 11.20 7.18
CA VAL A 66 5.42 12.21 6.13
C VAL A 66 3.93 12.43 5.83
N PRO A 67 3.35 13.57 6.21
CA PRO A 67 1.99 13.96 5.81
C PRO A 67 1.76 13.89 4.30
N GLY A 68 0.61 13.36 3.90
CA GLY A 68 0.20 13.24 2.50
C GLY A 68 -0.11 14.56 1.83
N ILE A 69 -0.40 15.60 2.63
CA ILE A 69 -0.59 16.97 2.15
C ILE A 69 0.64 17.52 1.41
N PHE A 70 1.86 17.05 1.74
CA PHE A 70 3.07 17.44 1.01
C PHE A 70 3.11 16.91 -0.42
N PHE A 71 2.29 15.90 -0.73
CA PHE A 71 2.14 15.34 -2.06
C PHE A 71 0.88 15.86 -2.76
N ASP A 72 0.14 16.77 -2.14
CA ASP A 72 -0.97 17.44 -2.79
C ASP A 72 -0.46 18.44 -3.82
N LEU A 73 -0.71 18.17 -5.09
CA LEU A 73 -0.45 19.11 -6.16
C LEU A 73 -1.67 20.02 -6.29
N ASN A 74 -1.57 21.24 -5.77
CA ASN A 74 -2.58 22.29 -5.90
C ASN A 74 -2.11 23.42 -6.85
N PRO A 75 -1.94 23.15 -8.17
CA PRO A 75 -1.58 24.18 -9.12
C PRO A 75 -2.72 25.19 -9.20
N SER A 76 -2.44 26.44 -8.83
CA SER A 76 -3.37 27.58 -8.72
C SER A 76 -4.03 27.82 -7.35
N MET A 77 -3.67 27.09 -6.28
CA MET A 77 -4.20 27.29 -4.91
C MET A 77 -5.74 27.38 -4.83
N ARG A 78 -6.47 26.72 -5.73
CA ARG A 78 -7.94 26.89 -5.83
C ARG A 78 -8.73 26.10 -4.80
N ARG A 79 -8.07 25.20 -4.08
CA ARG A 79 -8.67 24.34 -3.05
C ARG A 79 -8.05 24.66 -1.71
N ASP A 80 -8.88 24.63 -0.67
CA ASP A 80 -8.41 24.74 0.70
C ASP A 80 -7.68 23.46 1.09
N LEU A 81 -6.54 23.60 1.75
CA LEU A 81 -5.62 22.49 2.07
C LEU A 81 -6.26 21.46 3.01
N PHE A 82 -7.24 21.89 3.81
CA PHE A 82 -8.03 21.05 4.72
C PHE A 82 -9.13 20.25 4.00
N ASP A 83 -9.50 20.63 2.78
CA ASP A 83 -10.52 19.96 1.96
C ASP A 83 -9.90 18.98 0.94
N SER A 84 -8.57 18.86 0.92
CA SER A 84 -7.86 17.98 0.00
C SER A 84 -7.96 16.52 0.43
N SER A 85 -8.26 15.62 -0.51
CA SER A 85 -8.43 14.18 -0.23
C SER A 85 -7.20 13.49 0.36
N CYS A 86 -6.03 14.12 0.34
CA CYS A 86 -4.76 13.63 0.89
C CYS A 86 -4.46 14.13 2.32
N HIS A 87 -5.32 14.97 2.89
CA HIS A 87 -5.22 15.54 4.24
C HIS A 87 -5.17 14.46 5.35
N HIS A 88 -5.95 13.38 5.18
CA HIS A 88 -6.02 12.27 6.13
C HIS A 88 -4.97 11.18 5.90
N PHE A 89 -4.11 11.34 4.91
CA PHE A 89 -3.12 10.34 4.56
C PHE A 89 -1.76 10.69 5.15
N VAL A 90 -1.05 9.67 5.59
CA VAL A 90 0.37 9.74 5.98
C VAL A 90 1.15 8.63 5.30
N ARG A 91 2.41 8.92 4.99
CA ARG A 91 3.33 8.00 4.32
C ARG A 91 4.38 7.49 5.29
N PHE A 92 4.54 6.18 5.32
CA PHE A 92 5.54 5.47 6.08
C PHE A 92 6.56 4.78 5.17
N SER A 93 7.78 4.63 5.67
CA SER A 93 8.85 3.90 5.00
C SER A 93 9.35 2.76 5.88
N TYR A 94 9.34 1.53 5.36
CA TYR A 94 9.80 0.33 6.09
C TYR A 94 11.31 0.04 5.91
N GLY A 95 12.04 0.86 5.14
CA GLY A 95 13.46 0.67 4.85
C GLY A 95 14.45 0.58 6.06
N PRO A 96 14.15 1.12 7.26
CA PRO A 96 15.03 0.98 8.43
C PRO A 96 15.18 -0.46 8.96
N LYS A 97 16.18 -0.68 9.81
CA LYS A 97 16.34 -1.95 10.56
C LYS A 97 15.11 -2.24 11.43
N MET A 98 14.81 -3.52 11.64
CA MET A 98 13.65 -3.97 12.44
C MET A 98 13.59 -3.33 13.84
N ASP A 99 14.73 -3.12 14.50
CA ASP A 99 14.76 -2.48 15.83
C ASP A 99 14.30 -1.01 15.79
N VAL A 100 14.55 -0.31 14.69
CA VAL A 100 14.09 1.07 14.49
C VAL A 100 12.60 1.09 14.17
N LEU A 101 12.13 0.14 13.37
CA LEU A 101 10.70 -0.02 13.07
C LEU A 101 9.90 -0.28 14.34
N ARG A 102 10.36 -1.19 15.21
CA ARG A 102 9.71 -1.47 16.49
C ARG A 102 9.58 -0.20 17.33
N LYS A 103 10.68 0.54 17.52
CA LYS A 103 10.66 1.81 18.26
C LYS A 103 9.68 2.84 17.67
N GLY A 104 9.59 2.90 16.35
CA GLY A 104 8.63 3.75 15.64
C GLY A 104 7.19 3.33 15.91
N CYS A 105 6.89 2.03 15.80
CA CYS A 105 5.57 1.48 16.12
C CYS A 105 5.20 1.72 17.58
N ASP A 106 6.12 1.49 18.53
CA ASP A 106 5.89 1.73 19.96
C ASP A 106 5.57 3.22 20.23
N GLY A 107 6.20 4.14 19.49
CA GLY A 107 5.89 5.58 19.58
C GLY A 107 4.51 5.92 19.02
N ILE A 108 4.12 5.31 17.90
CA ILE A 108 2.78 5.50 17.32
C ILE A 108 1.70 4.94 18.25
N GLU A 109 1.95 3.81 18.89
CA GLU A 109 1.03 3.23 19.88
C GLU A 109 0.76 4.19 21.05
N ARG A 110 1.80 4.89 21.53
CA ARG A 110 1.66 5.93 22.57
C ARG A 110 0.91 7.18 22.12
N VAL A 111 0.89 7.48 20.82
CA VAL A 111 0.12 8.61 20.26
C VAL A 111 -1.36 8.25 20.10
N ILE A 112 -1.66 6.98 19.82
CA ILE A 112 -3.03 6.49 19.58
C ILE A 112 -3.76 6.15 20.88
N THR A 113 -3.03 5.75 21.93
CA THR A 113 -3.56 5.31 23.24
C THR A 113 -3.69 6.46 24.22
#